data_AF-A0A1H4E9P9-F1
#
_entry.id   AF-A0A1H4E9P9-F1
#
_cell.length_a   1.000
_cell.length_b   1.000
_cell.length_c   1.000
_cell.angle_alpha   90.00
_cell.angle_beta   90.00
_cell.angle_gamma   90.00
#
_symmetry.space_group_name_H-M   'P 1'
#
loop_
_entity.id
_entity.type
_entity.pdbx_description
1 polymer ?
#
loop_
_entity_poly.entity_id
_entity_poly.type
_entity_poly.pdbx_seq_one_letter_code
_entity_poly.pdbx_strand_id
1 'polypeptide(L)'
;MTGQEQAKEYYEKCGRATLSQQFPECWERVAVGLVGEGSECFGYDDAISQDHDFGGGFCLWLIPEDYEKYGKAMEVAYRALPQMVGDIKKRPHSPMGGDRVGVWSIPAFYRSCIGYSGPPPNNRAWMAIPDYRLATATNGILWVDPEGEFSRIREALLKGYPEDVWLRKLAGEIHAMSQTGQYNYARCMQRGDAVTAAICLSEFAQAAMRTGIVNKSLVAPARKIKQQQHSGKVPA
;
A
#
# COMPACT_ATOMS: atom_id res chain seq x y z
N MET A 1 15.02 -5.77 12.73
CA MET A 1 14.36 -4.53 12.29
C MET A 1 13.36 -4.87 11.22
N THR A 2 12.19 -4.24 11.26
CA THR A 2 11.19 -4.28 10.17
C THR A 2 11.67 -3.44 8.98
N GLY A 3 11.04 -3.58 7.81
CA GLY A 3 11.38 -2.76 6.64
C GLY A 3 11.18 -1.26 6.88
N GLN A 4 10.12 -0.88 7.62
CA GLN A 4 9.84 0.52 7.97
C GLN A 4 10.91 1.10 8.91
N GLU A 5 11.41 0.31 9.86
CA GLU A 5 12.48 0.73 10.77
C GLU A 5 13.79 0.96 10.01
N GLN A 6 14.17 0.05 9.11
CA GLN A 6 15.36 0.19 8.28
C GLN A 6 15.27 1.42 7.36
N ALA A 7 14.11 1.65 6.75
CA ALA A 7 13.86 2.82 5.92
C ALA A 7 14.03 4.12 6.71
N LYS A 8 13.45 4.18 7.91
CA LYS A 8 13.56 5.35 8.80
C LYS A 8 15.00 5.59 9.23
N GLU A 9 15.71 4.54 9.62
CA GLU A 9 17.10 4.65 10.06
C GLU A 9 18.03 5.07 8.91
N TYR A 10 17.81 4.56 7.69
CA TYR A 10 18.53 5.01 6.50
C TYR A 10 18.26 6.49 6.18
N TYR A 11 17.00 6.92 6.28
CA TYR A 11 16.63 8.33 6.13
C TYR A 11 17.33 9.22 7.18
N GLU A 12 17.26 8.88 8.47
CA GLU A 12 17.84 9.72 9.52
C GLU A 12 19.38 9.74 9.48
N LYS A 13 20.02 8.59 9.19
CA LYS A 13 21.49 8.49 9.20
C LYS A 13 22.18 9.08 7.98
N CYS A 14 21.56 9.07 6.80
CA CYS A 14 22.21 9.60 5.59
C CYS A 14 21.29 10.49 4.74
N GLY A 15 20.03 10.09 4.53
CA GLY A 15 19.12 10.76 3.61
C GLY A 15 18.87 12.22 3.98
N ARG A 16 18.45 12.46 5.23
CA ARG A 16 18.05 13.76 5.76
C ARG A 16 19.17 14.79 5.61
N ALA A 17 20.34 14.52 6.20
CA ALA A 17 21.46 15.47 6.20
C ALA A 17 21.99 15.76 4.79
N THR A 18 22.11 14.72 3.95
CA THR A 18 22.66 14.88 2.59
C THR A 18 21.72 15.69 1.70
N LEU A 19 20.42 15.40 1.73
CA LEU A 19 19.45 16.03 0.85
C LEU A 19 19.06 17.42 1.34
N SER A 20 18.98 17.65 2.65
CA SER A 20 18.68 18.99 3.18
C SER A 20 19.80 20.00 2.88
N GLN A 21 21.06 19.56 2.88
CA GLN A 21 22.20 20.41 2.53
C GLN A 21 22.28 20.73 1.03
N GLN A 22 21.84 19.80 0.16
CA GLN A 22 21.86 19.99 -1.29
C GLN A 22 20.65 20.76 -1.83
N PHE A 23 19.51 20.71 -1.13
CA PHE A 23 18.26 21.36 -1.55
C PHE A 23 17.65 22.23 -0.43
N PRO A 24 18.42 23.15 0.20
CA PRO A 24 17.93 23.93 1.34
C PRO A 24 16.72 24.80 1.00
N GLU A 25 16.55 25.21 -0.26
CA GLU A 25 15.48 26.10 -0.71
C GLU A 25 14.09 25.43 -0.76
N CYS A 26 14.03 24.10 -0.83
CA CYS A 26 12.75 23.37 -0.83
C CYS A 26 12.63 22.36 0.30
N TRP A 27 13.70 22.02 1.01
CA TRP A 27 13.72 20.94 2.00
C TRP A 27 12.61 21.02 3.05
N GLU A 28 12.35 22.22 3.58
CA GLU A 28 11.32 22.45 4.61
C GLU A 28 9.88 22.27 4.10
N ARG A 29 9.69 22.00 2.80
CA ARG A 29 8.38 21.72 2.19
C ARG A 29 8.24 20.27 1.72
N VAL A 30 9.30 19.48 1.79
CA VAL A 30 9.29 18.09 1.31
C VAL A 30 8.64 17.18 2.34
N ALA A 31 7.64 16.43 1.91
CA ALA A 31 7.10 15.34 2.72
C ALA A 31 7.98 14.09 2.58
N VAL A 32 8.21 13.36 3.68
CA VAL A 32 9.12 12.22 3.74
C VAL A 32 8.46 11.06 4.49
N GLY A 33 8.59 9.85 3.94
CA GLY A 33 8.05 8.64 4.56
C GLY A 33 8.27 7.40 3.71
N LEU A 34 7.51 6.36 4.00
CA LEU A 34 7.47 5.11 3.25
C LEU A 34 6.00 4.71 3.08
N VAL A 35 5.46 4.98 1.90
CA VAL A 35 4.06 4.71 1.51
C VAL A 35 4.07 4.26 0.05
N GLY A 36 3.20 3.30 -0.30
CA GLY A 36 3.06 2.83 -1.67
C GLY A 36 3.13 1.31 -1.79
N GLU A 37 3.66 0.84 -2.90
CA GLU A 37 3.82 -0.60 -3.15
C GLU A 37 4.92 -1.21 -2.28
N GLY A 38 4.78 -2.48 -1.92
CA GLY A 38 5.74 -3.21 -1.09
C GLY A 38 5.14 -3.74 0.21
N SER A 39 5.57 -4.92 0.64
CA SER A 39 5.10 -5.56 1.87
C SER A 39 5.52 -4.80 3.13
N GLU A 40 6.62 -4.07 3.05
CA GLU A 40 7.17 -3.19 4.09
C GLU A 40 6.21 -2.05 4.42
N CYS A 41 5.55 -1.49 3.40
CA CYS A 41 4.55 -0.44 3.58
C CYS A 41 3.32 -0.97 4.33
N PHE A 42 3.00 -2.26 4.21
CA PHE A 42 1.91 -2.91 4.94
C PHE A 42 2.34 -3.51 6.29
N GLY A 43 3.63 -3.48 6.63
CA GLY A 43 4.17 -4.10 7.86
C GLY A 43 4.10 -5.63 7.84
N TYR A 44 4.18 -6.22 6.64
CA TYR A 44 4.03 -7.66 6.40
C TYR A 44 5.32 -8.42 6.23
N ASP A 45 6.45 -7.72 6.31
CA ASP A 45 7.76 -8.35 6.28
C ASP A 45 7.92 -9.24 7.50
N ASP A 46 8.17 -10.51 7.24
CA ASP A 46 8.54 -11.53 8.22
C ASP A 46 9.87 -12.15 7.79
N ALA A 47 10.44 -13.03 8.63
CA ALA A 47 11.72 -13.67 8.34
C ALA A 47 11.74 -14.52 7.04
N ILE A 48 10.58 -14.79 6.44
CA ILE A 48 10.41 -15.59 5.23
C ILE A 48 10.21 -14.69 3.99
N SER A 49 9.85 -13.42 4.18
CA SER A 49 9.41 -12.48 3.14
C SER A 49 10.35 -11.26 3.03
N GLN A 50 11.62 -11.51 2.74
CA GLN A 50 12.67 -10.47 2.55
C GLN A 50 13.23 -10.41 1.12
N ASP A 51 12.60 -11.10 0.18
CA ASP A 51 13.22 -11.55 -1.05
C ASP A 51 13.39 -10.46 -2.14
N HIS A 52 12.63 -9.35 -2.12
CA HIS A 52 12.71 -8.38 -3.23
C HIS A 52 12.62 -6.88 -2.90
N ASP A 53 12.07 -6.48 -1.75
CA ASP A 53 11.83 -5.06 -1.41
C ASP A 53 12.46 -4.63 -0.07
N PHE A 54 13.31 -5.46 0.52
CA PHE A 54 13.85 -5.20 1.85
C PHE A 54 15.16 -4.38 1.79
N GLY A 55 15.24 -3.29 2.57
CA GLY A 55 16.43 -2.46 2.68
C GLY A 55 16.16 -0.97 2.86
N GLY A 56 17.23 -0.18 2.90
CA GLY A 56 17.21 1.28 3.03
C GLY A 56 16.62 1.95 1.79
N GLY A 57 15.45 2.56 1.94
CA GLY A 57 14.78 3.34 0.90
C GLY A 57 13.59 4.09 1.49
N PHE A 58 13.33 5.29 1.00
CA PHE A 58 12.23 6.14 1.44
C PHE A 58 11.72 6.99 0.28
N CYS A 59 10.54 7.57 0.45
CA CYS A 59 9.93 8.47 -0.50
C CYS A 59 10.09 9.92 -0.06
N LEU A 60 10.30 10.78 -1.05
CA LEU A 60 10.28 12.23 -0.95
C LEU A 60 9.15 12.70 -1.85
N TRP A 61 8.16 13.38 -1.29
CA TRP A 61 7.04 13.92 -2.05
C TRP A 61 7.10 15.45 -2.06
N LEU A 62 7.17 16.00 -3.26
CA LEU A 62 7.27 17.43 -3.52
C LEU A 62 5.93 17.93 -4.06
N ILE A 63 5.59 19.18 -3.73
CA ILE A 63 4.56 19.92 -4.45
C ILE A 63 4.97 20.11 -5.92
N PRO A 64 4.02 20.27 -6.86
CA PRO A 64 4.31 20.33 -8.29
C PRO A 64 5.41 21.31 -8.68
N GLU A 65 5.39 22.51 -8.10
CA GLU A 65 6.30 23.61 -8.39
C GLU A 65 7.74 23.25 -8.00
N ASP A 66 7.91 22.58 -6.85
CA ASP A 66 9.22 22.14 -6.38
C ASP A 66 9.70 20.90 -7.14
N TYR A 67 8.79 20.00 -7.52
CA TYR A 67 9.16 18.83 -8.33
C TYR A 67 9.65 19.25 -9.72
N GLU A 68 9.00 20.22 -10.35
CA GLU A 68 9.43 20.76 -11.65
C GLU A 68 10.83 21.38 -11.56
N LYS A 69 11.12 22.12 -10.48
CA LYS A 69 12.40 22.82 -10.32
C LYS A 69 13.54 21.91 -9.83
N TYR A 70 13.27 21.03 -8.88
CA TYR A 70 14.30 20.28 -8.15
C TYR A 70 14.20 18.76 -8.31
N GLY A 71 13.06 18.23 -8.76
CA GLY A 71 12.77 16.79 -8.78
C GLY A 71 13.87 15.98 -9.47
N LYS A 72 14.33 16.42 -10.64
CA LYS A 72 15.36 15.67 -11.38
C LYS A 72 16.72 15.67 -10.70
N ALA A 73 17.14 16.81 -10.16
CA ALA A 73 18.40 16.92 -9.42
C ALA A 73 18.33 16.12 -8.12
N MET A 74 17.19 16.14 -7.44
CA MET A 74 16.95 15.38 -6.21
C MET A 74 16.93 13.88 -6.47
N GLU A 75 16.40 13.40 -7.61
CA GLU A 75 16.49 11.99 -8.01
C GLU A 75 17.95 11.54 -8.15
N VAL A 76 18.79 12.37 -8.77
CA VAL A 76 20.23 12.08 -8.93
C VAL A 76 20.92 12.01 -7.57
N ALA A 77 20.66 12.99 -6.70
CA ALA A 77 21.20 13.01 -5.34
C ALA A 77 20.72 11.80 -4.51
N TYR A 78 19.44 11.47 -4.59
CA TYR A 78 18.84 10.31 -3.92
C TYR A 78 19.52 9.01 -4.40
N ARG A 79 19.75 8.86 -5.70
CA ARG A 79 20.45 7.70 -6.28
C ARG A 79 21.91 7.62 -5.84
N ALA A 80 22.56 8.76 -5.63
CA ALA A 80 23.93 8.85 -5.11
C ALA A 80 24.06 8.57 -3.60
N LEU A 81 22.96 8.49 -2.85
CA LEU A 81 23.02 8.12 -1.41
C LEU A 81 23.76 6.78 -1.20
N PRO A 82 24.48 6.62 -0.08
CA PRO A 82 25.34 5.47 0.19
C PRO A 82 24.63 4.13 0.01
N GLN A 83 25.31 3.17 -0.61
CA GLN A 83 24.76 1.81 -0.82
C GLN A 83 24.61 1.02 0.49
N MET A 84 25.36 1.40 1.53
CA MET A 84 25.35 0.79 2.86
C MET A 84 25.41 1.89 3.93
N VAL A 85 24.61 1.76 4.98
CA VAL A 85 24.67 2.59 6.19
C VAL A 85 24.60 1.68 7.40
N GLY A 86 25.73 1.42 8.06
CA GLY A 86 25.84 0.32 9.02
C GLY A 86 25.50 -1.01 8.34
N ASP A 87 24.56 -1.76 8.90
CA ASP A 87 24.08 -3.03 8.36
C ASP A 87 22.91 -2.87 7.37
N ILE A 88 22.47 -1.63 7.10
CA ILE A 88 21.34 -1.36 6.21
C ILE A 88 21.85 -1.21 4.78
N LYS A 89 21.48 -2.17 3.92
CA LYS A 89 21.72 -2.11 2.48
C LYS A 89 20.65 -1.28 1.79
N LYS A 90 21.05 -0.33 0.96
CA LYS A 90 20.14 0.44 0.10
C LYS A 90 19.39 -0.49 -0.85
N ARG A 91 18.09 -0.25 -1.05
CA ARG A 91 17.31 -1.00 -2.04
C ARG A 91 17.94 -0.83 -3.44
N PRO A 92 18.18 -1.92 -4.19
CA PRO A 92 18.64 -1.80 -5.56
C PRO A 92 17.55 -1.14 -6.43
N HIS A 93 17.97 -0.26 -7.32
CA HIS A 93 17.08 0.25 -8.36
C HIS A 93 16.72 -0.90 -9.31
N SER A 94 15.43 -1.14 -9.55
CA SER A 94 14.96 -2.10 -10.55
C SER A 94 14.56 -1.36 -11.84
N PRO A 95 15.32 -1.51 -12.95
CA PRO A 95 14.98 -0.87 -14.22
C PRO A 95 13.66 -1.35 -14.82
N MET A 96 13.24 -2.58 -14.49
CA MET A 96 12.01 -3.21 -15.00
C MET A 96 10.82 -3.12 -14.03
N GLY A 97 11.05 -2.85 -12.74
CA GLY A 97 10.02 -2.81 -11.70
C GLY A 97 9.51 -1.43 -11.32
N GLY A 98 10.09 -0.36 -11.89
CA GLY A 98 9.86 1.02 -11.46
C GLY A 98 10.48 1.33 -10.09
N ASP A 99 10.65 2.62 -9.81
CA ASP A 99 11.18 3.08 -8.52
C ASP A 99 10.03 3.17 -7.50
N ARG A 100 9.84 2.15 -6.65
CA ARG A 100 8.82 2.14 -5.58
C ARG A 100 9.10 3.13 -4.44
N VAL A 101 10.37 3.51 -4.30
CA VAL A 101 10.89 4.51 -3.38
C VAL A 101 11.70 5.55 -4.16
N GLY A 102 11.85 6.75 -3.62
CA GLY A 102 12.57 7.84 -4.30
C GLY A 102 11.78 9.15 -4.34
N VAL A 103 12.03 9.96 -5.35
CA VAL A 103 11.49 11.32 -5.46
C VAL A 103 10.23 11.31 -6.31
N TRP A 104 9.17 11.95 -5.80
CA TRP A 104 7.87 12.02 -6.45
C TRP A 104 7.30 13.44 -6.38
N SER A 105 6.53 13.80 -7.39
CA SER A 105 5.48 14.81 -7.20
C SER A 105 4.30 14.16 -6.45
N ILE A 106 3.70 14.86 -5.48
CA ILE A 106 2.52 14.37 -4.74
C ILE A 106 1.41 13.92 -5.73
N PRO A 107 0.98 14.74 -6.72
CA PRO A 107 0.07 14.34 -7.79
C PRO A 107 0.46 13.09 -8.58
N ALA A 108 1.76 12.88 -8.84
CA ALA A 108 2.22 11.74 -9.63
C ALA A 108 2.14 10.44 -8.81
N PHE A 109 2.48 10.50 -7.52
CA PHE A 109 2.38 9.38 -6.59
C PHE A 109 0.93 8.90 -6.43
N TYR A 110 -0.02 9.82 -6.15
CA TYR A 110 -1.41 9.41 -6.04
C TYR A 110 -1.97 8.89 -7.37
N ARG A 111 -1.56 9.49 -8.50
CA ARG A 111 -1.97 9.02 -9.82
C ARG A 111 -1.45 7.62 -10.12
N SER A 112 -0.23 7.26 -9.73
CA SER A 112 0.29 5.91 -9.93
C SER A 112 -0.50 4.89 -9.09
N CYS A 113 -0.88 5.25 -7.86
CA CYS A 113 -1.66 4.39 -6.98
C CYS A 113 -3.11 4.23 -7.45
N ILE A 114 -3.86 5.32 -7.54
CA ILE A 114 -5.34 5.31 -7.69
C ILE A 114 -5.84 5.88 -9.02
N GLY A 115 -4.95 6.30 -9.93
CA GLY A 115 -5.32 6.87 -11.23
C GLY A 115 -5.70 8.35 -11.19
N TYR A 116 -5.70 8.98 -10.01
CA TYR A 116 -6.04 10.39 -9.79
C TYR A 116 -4.95 11.08 -8.99
N SER A 117 -4.70 12.36 -9.29
CA SER A 117 -3.68 13.17 -8.59
C SER A 117 -4.10 13.64 -7.19
N GLY A 118 -5.29 13.27 -6.73
CA GLY A 118 -5.85 13.62 -5.44
C GLY A 118 -7.06 12.74 -5.15
N PRO A 119 -7.93 13.14 -4.20
CA PRO A 119 -9.11 12.36 -3.85
C PRO A 119 -10.02 12.14 -5.08
N PRO A 120 -10.63 10.96 -5.25
CA PRO A 120 -11.47 10.69 -6.41
C PRO A 120 -12.65 11.68 -6.47
N PRO A 121 -12.91 12.31 -7.62
CA PRO A 121 -13.78 13.49 -7.70
C PRO A 121 -15.28 13.20 -7.60
N ASN A 122 -15.70 11.94 -7.77
CA ASN A 122 -17.11 11.55 -7.76
C ASN A 122 -17.29 10.04 -7.53
N ASN A 123 -18.54 9.61 -7.31
CA ASN A 123 -18.88 8.21 -7.05
C ASN A 123 -18.43 7.25 -8.15
N ARG A 124 -18.45 7.66 -9.42
CA ARG A 124 -17.99 6.82 -10.54
C ARG A 124 -16.48 6.57 -10.46
N ALA A 125 -15.71 7.61 -10.13
CA ALA A 125 -14.27 7.50 -9.92
C ALA A 125 -13.96 6.57 -8.73
N TRP A 126 -14.65 6.73 -7.60
CA TRP A 126 -14.52 5.85 -6.45
C TRP A 126 -14.85 4.39 -6.75
N MET A 127 -15.92 4.12 -7.52
CA MET A 127 -16.31 2.77 -7.93
C MET A 127 -15.28 2.08 -8.83
N ALA A 128 -14.56 2.85 -9.66
CA ALA A 128 -13.59 2.31 -10.61
C ALA A 128 -12.27 1.90 -9.96
N ILE A 129 -11.99 2.35 -8.74
CA ILE A 129 -10.72 2.08 -8.06
C ILE A 129 -10.81 0.73 -7.31
N PRO A 130 -9.91 -0.23 -7.61
CA PRO A 130 -9.75 -1.44 -6.82
C PRO A 130 -9.37 -1.16 -5.37
N ASP A 131 -9.94 -1.93 -4.42
CA ASP A 131 -9.74 -1.70 -2.98
C ASP A 131 -8.24 -1.75 -2.58
N TYR A 132 -7.47 -2.64 -3.20
CA TYR A 132 -6.04 -2.77 -2.91
C TYR A 132 -5.24 -1.51 -3.28
N ARG A 133 -5.66 -0.75 -4.30
CA ARG A 133 -5.00 0.50 -4.71
C ARG A 133 -5.25 1.63 -3.72
N LEU A 134 -6.46 1.69 -3.13
CA LEU A 134 -6.74 2.62 -2.04
C LEU A 134 -5.89 2.27 -0.82
N ALA A 135 -5.76 0.97 -0.50
CA ALA A 135 -4.89 0.52 0.57
C ALA A 135 -3.42 0.87 0.30
N THR A 136 -2.93 0.72 -0.93
CA THR A 136 -1.58 1.15 -1.34
C THR A 136 -1.36 2.66 -1.15
N ALA A 137 -2.36 3.49 -1.48
CA ALA A 137 -2.26 4.94 -1.35
C ALA A 137 -2.29 5.45 0.10
N THR A 138 -2.78 4.64 1.06
CA THR A 138 -2.95 5.06 2.46
C THR A 138 -2.14 4.24 3.47
N ASN A 139 -1.40 3.21 3.03
CA ASN A 139 -0.57 2.37 3.89
C ASN A 139 0.68 3.11 4.41
N GLY A 140 1.58 2.37 5.04
CA GLY A 140 2.89 2.88 5.37
C GLY A 140 2.89 3.99 6.42
N ILE A 141 4.03 4.67 6.52
CA ILE A 141 4.28 5.68 7.54
C ILE A 141 4.79 6.97 6.90
N LEU A 142 4.25 8.09 7.37
CA LEU A 142 4.72 9.43 7.02
C LEU A 142 5.51 9.94 8.22
N TRP A 143 6.75 10.38 8.01
CA TRP A 143 7.60 10.90 9.08
C TRP A 143 7.53 12.43 9.16
N VAL A 144 7.45 13.09 8.01
CA VAL A 144 7.44 14.55 7.88
C VAL A 144 6.49 14.93 6.74
N ASP A 145 5.66 15.96 6.93
CA ASP A 145 4.81 16.55 5.89
C ASP A 145 4.46 18.00 6.27
N PRO A 146 5.39 18.95 6.06
CA PRO A 146 5.30 20.28 6.66
C PRO A 146 4.16 21.13 6.10
N GLU A 147 3.90 21.01 4.79
CA GLU A 147 2.82 21.70 4.08
C GLU A 147 1.47 20.99 4.23
N GLY A 148 1.47 19.73 4.70
CA GLY A 148 0.26 18.95 4.94
C GLY A 148 -0.47 18.46 3.69
N GLU A 149 0.04 18.72 2.47
CA GLU A 149 -0.65 18.37 1.22
C GLU A 149 -0.71 16.86 1.02
N PHE A 150 0.32 16.11 1.40
CA PHE A 150 0.29 14.65 1.33
C PHE A 150 -0.75 14.09 2.31
N SER A 151 -0.75 14.58 3.55
CA SER A 151 -1.67 14.19 4.62
C SER A 151 -3.12 14.54 4.25
N ARG A 152 -3.37 15.71 3.67
CA ARG A 152 -4.70 16.15 3.23
C ARG A 152 -5.33 15.15 2.26
N ILE A 153 -4.58 14.67 1.27
CA ILE A 153 -5.06 13.66 0.32
C ILE A 153 -5.23 12.31 1.02
N ARG A 154 -4.24 11.87 1.81
CA ARG A 154 -4.27 10.60 2.53
C ARG A 154 -5.47 10.49 3.46
N GLU A 155 -5.74 11.54 4.23
CA GLU A 155 -6.87 11.63 5.15
C GLU A 155 -8.22 11.62 4.43
N ALA A 156 -8.31 12.29 3.28
CA ALA A 156 -9.52 12.23 2.45
C ALA A 156 -9.82 10.81 1.97
N LEU A 157 -8.78 10.02 1.64
CA LEU A 157 -8.94 8.61 1.30
C LEU A 157 -9.30 7.77 2.53
N LEU A 158 -8.66 8.01 3.68
CA LEU A 158 -8.90 7.28 4.93
C LEU A 158 -10.31 7.49 5.51
N LYS A 159 -11.02 8.56 5.13
CA LYS A 159 -12.45 8.74 5.47
C LYS A 159 -13.34 7.61 4.94
N GLY A 160 -12.88 6.84 3.97
CA GLY A 160 -13.65 5.74 3.39
C GLY A 160 -14.45 6.15 2.17
N TYR A 161 -15.20 5.18 1.64
CA TYR A 161 -16.06 5.37 0.49
C TYR A 161 -17.19 6.37 0.79
N PRO A 162 -17.59 7.20 -0.20
CA PRO A 162 -18.89 7.88 -0.14
C PRO A 162 -20.01 6.85 0.09
N GLU A 163 -21.06 7.24 0.82
CA GLU A 163 -22.12 6.32 1.26
C GLU A 163 -22.75 5.50 0.11
N ASP A 164 -23.09 6.15 -1.00
CA ASP A 164 -23.65 5.47 -2.17
C ASP A 164 -22.70 4.41 -2.76
N VAL A 165 -21.40 4.72 -2.78
CA VAL A 165 -20.36 3.82 -3.27
C VAL A 165 -20.22 2.63 -2.33
N TRP A 166 -20.20 2.91 -1.02
CA TRP A 166 -20.13 1.90 0.02
C TRP A 166 -21.33 0.94 -0.06
N LEU A 167 -22.56 1.46 -0.08
CA LEU A 167 -23.79 0.67 -0.20
C LEU A 167 -23.79 -0.15 -1.50
N ARG A 168 -23.35 0.44 -2.62
CA ARG A 168 -23.30 -0.26 -3.91
C ARG A 168 -22.30 -1.41 -3.90
N LYS A 169 -21.09 -1.20 -3.36
CA LYS A 169 -20.07 -2.26 -3.21
C LYS A 169 -20.57 -3.36 -2.26
N LEU A 170 -21.10 -2.98 -1.11
CA LEU A 170 -21.64 -3.91 -0.12
C LEU A 170 -22.77 -4.77 -0.70
N ALA A 171 -23.72 -4.16 -1.41
CA ALA A 171 -24.80 -4.88 -2.07
C ALA A 171 -24.28 -5.86 -3.12
N GLY A 172 -23.24 -5.48 -3.88
CA GLY A 172 -22.59 -6.36 -4.83
C GLY A 172 -21.97 -7.60 -4.18
N GLU A 173 -21.23 -7.43 -3.08
CA GLU A 173 -20.59 -8.54 -2.37
C GLU A 173 -21.62 -9.45 -1.67
N ILE A 174 -22.66 -8.88 -1.05
CA ILE A 174 -23.76 -9.66 -0.46
C ILE A 174 -24.49 -10.46 -1.53
N HIS A 175 -24.73 -9.87 -2.71
CA HIS A 175 -25.33 -10.57 -3.83
C HIS A 175 -24.45 -11.73 -4.31
N ALA A 176 -23.14 -11.51 -4.46
CA ALA A 176 -22.18 -12.55 -4.82
C ALA A 176 -22.18 -13.70 -3.79
N MET A 177 -22.17 -13.38 -2.50
CA MET A 177 -22.27 -14.38 -1.42
C MET A 177 -23.58 -15.19 -1.51
N SER A 178 -24.71 -14.54 -1.77
CA SER A 178 -25.99 -15.24 -1.92
C SER A 178 -25.96 -16.18 -3.14
N GLN A 179 -25.53 -15.69 -4.31
CA GLN A 179 -25.48 -16.50 -5.53
C GLN A 179 -24.55 -17.71 -5.41
N THR A 180 -23.33 -17.51 -4.93
CA THR A 180 -22.31 -18.57 -4.92
C THR A 180 -22.50 -19.53 -3.75
N GLY A 181 -22.73 -19.00 -2.55
CA GLY A 181 -22.88 -19.79 -1.32
C GLY A 181 -24.27 -20.41 -1.14
N GLN A 182 -25.35 -19.63 -1.24
CA GLN A 182 -26.69 -20.14 -0.93
C GLN A 182 -27.29 -20.93 -2.11
N TYR A 183 -27.17 -20.42 -3.33
CA TYR A 183 -27.83 -21.02 -4.50
C TYR A 183 -26.94 -22.03 -5.23
N ASN A 184 -25.75 -21.62 -5.67
CA ASN A 184 -24.95 -22.43 -6.60
C ASN A 184 -24.27 -23.60 -5.89
N TYR A 185 -23.65 -23.38 -4.74
CA TYR A 185 -22.99 -24.44 -3.97
C TYR A 185 -23.94 -25.62 -3.69
N ALA A 186 -25.14 -25.36 -3.17
CA ALA A 186 -26.11 -26.41 -2.84
C ALA A 186 -26.53 -27.23 -4.08
N ARG A 187 -26.76 -26.57 -5.23
CA ARG A 187 -27.07 -27.24 -6.51
C ARG A 187 -25.88 -28.04 -7.04
N CYS A 188 -24.68 -27.48 -6.89
CA CYS A 188 -23.35 -28.10 -6.98
C CYS A 188 -23.35 -29.52 -6.41
N MET A 189 -23.54 -29.54 -5.10
CA MET A 189 -23.48 -30.72 -4.24
C MET A 189 -24.59 -31.73 -4.58
N GLN A 190 -25.82 -31.27 -4.82
CA GLN A 190 -26.93 -32.15 -5.19
C GLN A 190 -26.71 -32.90 -6.50
N ARG A 191 -25.91 -32.34 -7.42
CA ARG A 191 -25.57 -32.96 -8.70
C ARG A 191 -24.30 -33.82 -8.66
N GLY A 192 -23.62 -33.88 -7.51
CA GLY A 192 -22.34 -34.57 -7.37
C GLY A 192 -21.15 -33.86 -8.03
N ASP A 193 -21.32 -32.59 -8.44
CA ASP A 193 -20.23 -31.80 -9.03
C ASP A 193 -19.42 -31.10 -7.94
N ALA A 194 -18.51 -31.87 -7.34
CA ALA A 194 -17.66 -31.41 -6.25
C ALA A 194 -16.67 -30.32 -6.67
N VAL A 195 -16.21 -30.31 -7.92
CA VAL A 195 -15.25 -29.32 -8.41
C VAL A 195 -15.90 -27.95 -8.50
N THR A 196 -17.07 -27.86 -9.13
CA THR A 196 -17.80 -26.59 -9.21
C THR A 196 -18.28 -26.13 -7.83
N ALA A 197 -18.68 -27.05 -6.95
CA ALA A 197 -19.03 -26.71 -5.58
C ALA A 197 -17.84 -26.07 -4.82
N ALA A 198 -16.61 -26.59 -4.99
CA ALA A 198 -15.42 -26.00 -4.39
C ALA A 198 -15.13 -24.58 -4.91
N ILE A 199 -15.33 -24.34 -6.22
CA ILE A 199 -15.21 -23.00 -6.81
C ILE A 199 -16.24 -22.04 -6.20
N CYS A 200 -17.50 -22.44 -6.12
CA CYS A 200 -18.56 -21.63 -5.50
C CYS A 200 -18.23 -21.27 -4.04
N LEU A 201 -17.68 -22.21 -3.27
CA LEU A 201 -17.27 -21.95 -1.89
C LEU A 201 -16.11 -20.95 -1.81
N SER A 202 -15.14 -21.05 -2.72
CA SER A 202 -14.04 -20.09 -2.83
C SER A 202 -14.53 -18.68 -3.17
N GLU A 203 -15.45 -18.55 -4.12
CA GLU A 203 -16.06 -17.27 -4.49
C GLU A 203 -16.86 -16.66 -3.34
N PHE A 204 -17.63 -17.48 -2.61
CA PHE A 204 -18.32 -17.04 -1.39
C PHE A 204 -17.34 -16.51 -0.35
N ALA A 205 -16.26 -17.24 -0.07
CA ALA A 205 -15.25 -16.84 0.90
C ALA A 205 -14.56 -15.53 0.48
N GLN A 206 -14.28 -15.35 -0.81
CA GLN A 206 -13.72 -14.10 -1.33
C GLN A 206 -14.69 -12.93 -1.16
N ALA A 207 -15.97 -13.10 -1.49
CA ALA A 207 -16.98 -12.05 -1.32
C ALA A 207 -17.22 -11.70 0.16
N ALA A 208 -17.16 -12.69 1.06
CA ALA A 208 -17.21 -12.46 2.50
C ALA A 208 -16.01 -11.66 3.01
N MET A 209 -14.79 -11.95 2.51
CA MET A 209 -13.60 -11.17 2.84
C MET A 209 -13.71 -9.73 2.33
N ARG A 210 -14.17 -9.52 1.08
CA ARG A 210 -14.38 -8.19 0.51
C ARG A 210 -15.44 -7.40 1.27
N THR A 211 -16.53 -8.04 1.68
CA THR A 211 -17.54 -7.44 2.58
C THR A 211 -16.91 -6.90 3.86
N GLY A 212 -16.03 -7.69 4.49
CA GLY A 212 -15.27 -7.25 5.67
C GLY A 212 -14.34 -6.06 5.42
N ILE A 213 -13.70 -6.00 4.24
CA ILE A 213 -12.82 -4.89 3.84
C ILE A 213 -13.64 -3.62 3.60
N VAL A 214 -14.73 -3.71 2.84
CA VAL A 214 -15.63 -2.59 2.52
C VAL A 214 -16.25 -2.00 3.78
N ASN A 215 -16.60 -2.83 4.77
CA ASN A 215 -17.23 -2.38 6.01
C ASN A 215 -16.26 -1.77 7.05
N LYS A 216 -14.95 -2.01 6.91
CA LYS A 216 -13.93 -1.47 7.82
C LYS A 216 -13.44 -0.07 7.44
N SER A 217 -14.07 0.58 6.46
CA SER A 217 -13.70 1.93 5.97
C SER A 217 -12.17 2.13 5.95
N LEU A 218 -11.49 1.33 5.11
CA LEU A 218 -10.07 1.47 4.79
C LEU A 218 -9.06 1.40 5.96
N VAL A 219 -9.22 0.49 6.93
CA VAL A 219 -8.06 -0.01 7.72
C VAL A 219 -8.21 -1.50 8.06
N ALA A 220 -7.65 -2.36 7.21
CA ALA A 220 -6.91 -3.54 7.65
C ALA A 220 -6.40 -4.25 6.40
N PRO A 221 -5.07 -4.36 6.21
CA PRO A 221 -4.57 -5.21 5.15
C PRO A 221 -5.00 -6.66 5.51
N ALA A 222 -5.50 -7.40 4.52
CA ALA A 222 -6.00 -8.75 4.70
C ALA A 222 -4.87 -9.63 5.25
N ARG A 223 -5.00 -10.04 6.51
CA ARG A 223 -4.05 -10.92 7.21
C ARG A 223 -3.68 -12.09 6.30
N LYS A 224 -2.38 -12.27 6.03
CA LYS A 224 -1.80 -13.59 5.73
C LYS A 224 -2.48 -14.58 6.69
N ILE A 225 -3.15 -15.60 6.17
CA ILE A 225 -3.60 -16.72 6.98
C ILE A 225 -2.31 -17.35 7.52
N LYS A 226 -1.93 -17.00 8.76
CA LYS A 226 -0.92 -17.76 9.49
C LYS A 226 -1.53 -19.16 9.63
N GLN A 227 -0.95 -20.14 8.93
CA GLN A 227 -1.02 -21.51 9.40
C GLN A 227 -0.48 -21.49 10.83
N GLN A 228 -1.36 -21.63 11.80
CA GLN A 228 -0.96 -21.96 13.15
C GLN A 228 -0.24 -23.30 13.03
N GLN A 229 1.09 -23.29 13.12
CA GLN A 229 1.81 -24.50 13.47
C GLN A 229 1.30 -24.90 14.86
N HIS A 230 0.40 -25.87 14.90
CA HIS A 230 0.11 -26.63 16.10
C HIS A 230 1.40 -27.38 16.45
N SER A 231 2.26 -26.77 17.26
CA SER A 231 3.21 -27.54 18.05
C SER A 231 2.43 -28.24 19.15
N GLY A 232 1.70 -29.30 18.76
CA GLY A 232 1.18 -30.29 19.68
C GLY A 232 2.38 -31.02 20.27
N LYS A 233 2.87 -30.56 21.43
CA LYS A 233 3.61 -31.45 22.32
C LYS A 233 2.61 -32.48 22.81
N VAL A 234 2.71 -33.69 22.26
CA VAL A 234 2.13 -34.89 22.88
C VAL A 234 3.03 -35.21 24.08
N PRO A 235 2.52 -35.18 25.32
CA PRO A 235 3.29 -35.66 26.45
C PRO A 235 3.33 -37.19 26.42
N ALA A 236 4.53 -37.74 26.52
CA ALA A 236 4.77 -39.08 27.05
C ALA A 236 5.39 -38.91 28.44
#